data_AF-A0A9D5DPE3-F1
#
_entry.id   AF-A0A9D5DPE3-F1
#
_cell.length_a   1.000
_cell.length_b   1.000
_cell.length_c   1.000
_cell.angle_alpha   90.00
_cell.angle_beta   90.00
_cell.angle_gamma   90.00
#
_symmetry.space_group_name_H-M   'P 1'
#
loop_
_entity.id
_entity.type
_entity.pdbx_description
1 polymer ?
#
loop_
_entity_poly.entity_id
_entity_poly.type
_entity_poly.pdbx_seq_one_letter_code
_entity_poly.pdbx_strand_id
1 'polypeptide(L)'
;MDNDRISSMNYMGLGVDSPASKESSSSKLEFTIEFVIYTQLVISLFLCIGRTDYNFALYLLGYGLFCVDMPPLDVNGLIRKITGIRRFLMLIVMATAIEVVWLSFAVSAWLCPSNQSLDVCFVEDFQMNWEFRLHQYIIWGSSINFVLKLVLGTLCWMWIDKERTKLEAISLKPLIFFW
;
A
#
# COMPACT_ATOMS: atom_id res chain seq x y z
N MET A 1 36.78 -49.74 -21.22
CA MET A 1 38.10 -49.20 -21.56
C MET A 1 37.87 -47.95 -22.39
N ASP A 2 37.28 -46.90 -21.79
CA ASP A 2 37.90 -45.96 -20.81
C ASP A 2 39.07 -45.23 -21.49
N ASN A 3 39.25 -43.91 -21.45
CA ASN A 3 38.60 -42.82 -20.74
C ASN A 3 39.20 -41.50 -21.29
N ASP A 4 38.52 -40.38 -21.01
CA ASP A 4 39.10 -39.10 -20.56
C ASP A 4 39.59 -37.98 -21.52
N ARG A 5 39.02 -36.80 -21.20
CA ARG A 5 39.51 -35.39 -21.24
C ARG A 5 39.33 -34.58 -22.54
N ILE A 6 38.31 -33.72 -22.61
CA ILE A 6 38.18 -32.36 -22.03
C ILE A 6 39.03 -31.30 -22.73
N SER A 7 38.37 -30.42 -23.49
CA SER A 7 38.53 -28.95 -23.49
C SER A 7 37.34 -28.36 -24.26
N SER A 8 36.27 -27.82 -23.62
CA SER A 8 36.08 -26.41 -23.20
C SER A 8 36.57 -25.41 -24.25
N MET A 9 35.89 -24.34 -24.68
CA MET A 9 34.81 -23.47 -24.18
C MET A 9 34.62 -22.45 -25.35
N ASN A 10 33.43 -22.05 -25.78
CA ASN A 10 32.74 -20.86 -25.26
C ASN A 10 31.46 -20.70 -26.11
N TYR A 11 30.30 -21.02 -25.54
CA TYR A 11 29.06 -20.41 -25.97
C TYR A 11 28.76 -19.29 -24.99
N MET A 12 28.77 -18.06 -25.52
CA MET A 12 28.39 -16.85 -24.82
C MET A 12 27.09 -17.06 -24.06
N GLY A 13 27.12 -16.75 -22.76
CA GLY A 13 25.95 -16.75 -21.90
C GLY A 13 24.91 -15.76 -22.39
N LEU A 14 23.88 -16.29 -23.05
CA LEU A 14 22.55 -15.71 -23.00
C LEU A 14 22.06 -15.89 -21.57
N GLY A 15 21.89 -14.77 -20.86
CA GLY A 15 21.29 -14.72 -19.54
C GLY A 15 19.91 -15.35 -19.56
N VAL A 16 19.85 -16.63 -19.19
CA VAL A 16 18.61 -17.30 -18.80
C VAL A 16 18.28 -16.76 -17.41
N ASP A 17 17.47 -15.71 -17.35
CA ASP A 17 16.81 -15.30 -16.12
C ASP A 17 16.02 -16.50 -15.59
N SER A 18 16.55 -17.15 -14.57
CA SER A 18 15.95 -18.34 -13.97
C SER A 18 14.55 -18.02 -13.44
N PRO A 19 13.51 -18.80 -13.80
CA PRO A 19 12.12 -18.58 -13.36
C PRO A 19 11.95 -18.58 -11.84
N ALA A 20 12.87 -19.23 -11.10
CA ALA A 20 12.89 -19.24 -9.64
C ALA A 20 13.10 -17.84 -8.99
N SER A 21 13.73 -16.91 -9.70
CA SER A 21 13.95 -15.54 -9.19
C SER A 21 12.69 -14.66 -9.23
N LYS A 22 11.78 -14.92 -10.19
CA LYS A 22 10.56 -14.12 -10.41
C LYS A 22 9.40 -14.53 -9.50
N GLU A 23 9.29 -15.81 -9.15
CA GLU A 23 8.34 -16.31 -8.16
C GLU A 23 8.68 -15.83 -6.74
N SER A 24 9.96 -15.92 -6.35
CA SER A 24 10.44 -15.49 -5.02
C SER A 24 10.15 -14.02 -4.71
N SER A 25 10.11 -13.16 -5.73
CA SER A 25 9.86 -11.73 -5.53
C SER A 25 8.38 -11.36 -5.43
N SER A 26 7.44 -12.21 -5.90
CA SER A 26 5.99 -11.90 -5.77
C SER A 26 5.52 -12.18 -4.37
N SER A 27 5.90 -13.34 -3.83
CA SER A 27 5.58 -13.72 -2.46
C SER A 27 6.16 -12.75 -1.44
N LYS A 28 7.38 -12.23 -1.69
CA LYS A 28 7.97 -11.18 -0.85
C LYS A 28 7.19 -9.86 -0.88
N LEU A 29 6.70 -9.45 -2.06
CA LEU A 29 5.92 -8.23 -2.20
C LEU A 29 4.55 -8.34 -1.54
N GLU A 30 3.85 -9.45 -1.75
CA GLU A 30 2.57 -9.75 -1.08
C GLU A 30 2.74 -9.74 0.43
N PHE A 31 3.71 -10.48 0.96
CA PHE A 31 4.01 -10.47 2.40
C PHE A 31 4.31 -9.06 2.94
N THR A 32 5.02 -8.24 2.18
CA THR A 32 5.30 -6.85 2.58
C THR A 32 4.03 -6.01 2.62
N ILE A 33 3.15 -6.17 1.62
CA ILE A 33 1.85 -5.50 1.57
C ILE A 33 0.99 -5.91 2.77
N GLU A 34 0.90 -7.21 3.06
CA GLU A 34 0.15 -7.75 4.18
C GLU A 34 0.64 -7.19 5.53
N PHE A 35 1.97 -7.15 5.72
CA PHE A 35 2.57 -6.59 6.92
C PHE A 35 2.26 -5.10 7.09
N VAL A 36 2.31 -4.32 6.01
CA VAL A 36 1.95 -2.89 6.03
C VAL A 36 0.47 -2.72 6.37
N ILE A 37 -0.43 -3.47 5.73
CA ILE A 37 -1.88 -3.44 6.01
C ILE A 37 -2.15 -3.78 7.48
N TYR A 38 -1.53 -4.83 8.01
CA TYR A 38 -1.67 -5.23 9.40
C TYR A 38 -1.21 -4.14 10.36
N THR A 39 -0.03 -3.54 10.10
CA THR A 39 0.51 -2.45 10.91
C THR A 39 -0.43 -1.24 10.90
N GLN A 40 -0.99 -0.90 9.73
CA GLN A 40 -1.94 0.20 9.58
C GLN A 40 -3.28 -0.05 10.28
N LEU A 41 -3.77 -1.30 10.29
CA LEU A 41 -4.94 -1.71 11.06
C LEU A 41 -4.74 -1.49 12.55
N VAL A 42 -3.59 -1.90 13.09
CA VAL A 42 -3.25 -1.71 14.50
C VAL A 42 -3.16 -0.21 14.84
N ILE A 43 -2.48 0.58 14.02
CA ILE A 43 -2.39 2.04 14.22
C ILE A 43 -3.79 2.68 14.18
N SER A 44 -4.62 2.30 13.20
CA SER A 44 -5.99 2.82 13.08
C SER A 44 -6.85 2.45 14.27
N LEU A 45 -6.71 1.23 14.81
CA LEU A 45 -7.42 0.80 16.02
C LEU A 45 -7.05 1.65 17.24
N PHE A 46 -5.78 2.01 17.38
CA PHE A 46 -5.36 2.93 18.45
C PHE A 46 -5.85 4.36 18.22
N LEU A 47 -5.83 4.84 16.96
CA LEU A 47 -6.42 6.14 16.62
C LEU A 47 -7.93 6.18 16.88
N CYS A 48 -8.62 5.04 16.75
CA CYS A 48 -10.04 4.89 17.08
C CYS A 48 -10.39 5.23 18.53
N ILE A 49 -9.42 5.16 19.46
CA ILE A 49 -9.60 5.56 20.86
C ILE A 49 -9.82 7.09 20.97
N GLY A 50 -9.11 7.84 20.12
CA GLY A 50 -9.12 9.30 20.14
C GLY A 50 -10.04 9.94 19.10
N ARG A 51 -10.51 9.21 18.08
CA ARG A 51 -11.44 9.71 17.05
C ARG A 51 -12.02 8.56 16.24
N THR A 52 -13.16 8.73 15.58
CA THR A 52 -13.58 7.77 14.56
C THR A 52 -12.61 7.79 13.36
N ASP A 53 -12.08 6.63 12.98
CA ASP A 53 -11.12 6.52 11.87
C ASP A 53 -11.65 5.65 10.73
N TYR A 54 -12.04 6.29 9.62
CA TYR A 54 -12.50 5.61 8.41
C TYR A 54 -11.39 4.77 7.75
N ASN A 55 -10.11 5.04 8.07
CA ASN A 55 -8.99 4.28 7.56
C ASN A 55 -9.02 2.83 8.05
N PHE A 56 -9.59 2.56 9.23
CA PHE A 56 -9.72 1.20 9.75
C PHE A 56 -10.53 0.32 8.79
N ALA A 57 -11.70 0.80 8.35
CA ALA A 57 -12.54 0.07 7.40
C ALA A 57 -11.85 -0.11 6.05
N LEU A 58 -11.12 0.90 5.58
CA LEU A 58 -10.32 0.83 4.36
C LEU A 58 -9.27 -0.28 4.45
N TYR A 59 -8.47 -0.31 5.52
CA TYR A 59 -7.43 -1.34 5.67
C TYR A 59 -8.02 -2.73 5.89
N LEU A 60 -9.21 -2.85 6.47
CA LEU A 60 -9.94 -4.12 6.58
C LEU A 60 -10.31 -4.67 5.19
N LEU A 61 -10.73 -3.81 4.26
CA LEU A 61 -10.96 -4.19 2.86
C LEU A 61 -9.66 -4.64 2.19
N GLY A 62 -8.56 -3.92 2.41
CA GLY A 62 -7.23 -4.32 1.92
C GLY A 62 -6.81 -5.69 2.44
N TYR A 63 -7.00 -5.94 3.73
CA TYR A 63 -6.73 -7.22 4.37
C TYR A 63 -7.55 -8.35 3.73
N GLY A 64 -8.84 -8.11 3.44
CA GLY A 64 -9.67 -9.07 2.72
C GLY A 64 -9.21 -9.38 1.30
N LEU A 65 -8.53 -8.45 0.62
CA LEU A 65 -8.04 -8.63 -0.75
C LEU A 65 -6.69 -9.35 -0.82
N PHE A 66 -5.83 -9.16 0.17
CA PHE A 66 -4.47 -9.70 0.19
C PHE A 66 -4.30 -10.92 1.11
N CYS A 67 -4.92 -10.91 2.29
CA CYS A 67 -4.66 -11.90 3.35
C CYS A 67 -5.69 -13.03 3.42
N VAL A 68 -6.85 -12.90 2.75
CA VAL A 68 -7.85 -13.97 2.70
C VAL A 68 -7.59 -14.79 1.44
N ASP A 69 -7.08 -16.01 1.64
CA ASP A 69 -6.82 -16.96 0.57
C ASP A 69 -8.08 -17.17 -0.27
N MET A 70 -8.06 -16.68 -1.50
CA MET A 70 -9.06 -17.07 -2.49
C MET A 70 -8.63 -18.41 -3.09
N PRO A 71 -9.58 -19.34 -3.32
CA PRO A 71 -9.30 -20.65 -3.93
C PRO A 71 -8.55 -20.49 -5.26
N PRO A 72 -7.81 -21.53 -5.72
CA PRO A 72 -6.81 -21.43 -6.77
C PRO A 72 -7.33 -20.62 -7.96
N LEU A 73 -6.68 -19.48 -8.17
CA LEU A 73 -7.10 -18.49 -9.14
C LEU A 73 -6.64 -18.93 -10.53
N ASP A 74 -7.57 -19.47 -11.33
CA ASP A 74 -7.44 -19.48 -12.79
C ASP A 74 -7.13 -18.06 -13.32
N VAL A 75 -6.76 -17.93 -14.59
CA VAL A 75 -6.47 -16.64 -15.26
C VAL A 75 -7.56 -15.58 -14.98
N ASN A 76 -8.83 -15.98 -14.97
CA ASN A 76 -9.97 -15.12 -14.62
C ASN A 76 -9.96 -14.65 -13.16
N GLY A 77 -9.49 -15.49 -12.25
CA GLY A 77 -9.27 -15.16 -10.85
C GLY A 77 -8.18 -14.10 -10.68
N LEU A 78 -7.06 -14.23 -11.39
CA LEU A 78 -5.99 -13.23 -11.36
C LEU A 78 -6.47 -11.86 -11.87
N ILE A 79 -7.24 -11.82 -12.96
CA ILE A 79 -7.87 -10.60 -13.49
C ILE A 79 -8.80 -9.96 -12.44
N ARG A 80 -9.60 -10.76 -11.75
CA ARG A 80 -10.50 -10.30 -10.68
C ARG A 80 -9.71 -9.72 -9.50
N LYS A 81 -8.62 -10.38 -9.08
CA LYS A 81 -7.72 -9.90 -8.00
C LYS A 81 -7.10 -8.55 -8.37
N ILE A 82 -6.54 -8.43 -9.58
CA ILE A 82 -5.98 -7.17 -10.11
C ILE A 82 -7.05 -6.06 -10.10
N THR A 83 -8.26 -6.34 -10.60
CA THR A 83 -9.35 -5.36 -10.63
C THR A 83 -9.76 -4.91 -9.22
N GLY A 84 -9.83 -5.85 -8.27
CA GLY A 84 -10.14 -5.57 -6.86
C GLY A 84 -9.09 -4.66 -6.22
N ILE A 85 -7.81 -5.00 -6.36
CA ILE A 85 -6.70 -4.21 -5.82
C ILE A 85 -6.63 -2.84 -6.48
N ARG A 86 -6.95 -2.73 -7.78
CA ARG A 86 -7.01 -1.44 -8.47
C ARG A 86 -8.10 -0.52 -7.89
N ARG A 87 -9.29 -1.05 -7.59
CA ARG A 87 -10.35 -0.27 -6.92
C ARG A 87 -9.93 0.12 -5.50
N PHE A 88 -9.29 -0.78 -4.77
CA PHE A 88 -8.73 -0.49 -3.46
C PHE A 88 -7.68 0.63 -3.53
N LEU A 89 -6.80 0.63 -4.53
CA LEU A 89 -5.83 1.69 -4.75
C LEU A 89 -6.50 3.05 -4.98
N MET A 90 -7.60 3.10 -5.77
CA MET A 90 -8.37 4.34 -5.93
C MET A 90 -8.93 4.84 -4.59
N LEU A 91 -9.44 3.93 -3.74
CA LEU A 91 -9.91 4.28 -2.40
C LEU A 91 -8.77 4.81 -1.52
N ILE A 92 -7.58 4.21 -1.58
CA ILE A 92 -6.38 4.68 -0.88
C ILE A 92 -6.02 6.11 -1.33
N VAL A 93 -6.04 6.41 -2.63
CA VAL A 93 -5.78 7.77 -3.15
C VAL A 93 -6.81 8.77 -2.64
N MET A 94 -8.11 8.43 -2.70
CA MET A 94 -9.17 9.30 -2.18
C MET A 94 -9.04 9.53 -0.67
N ALA A 95 -8.78 8.48 0.09
CA ALA A 95 -8.55 8.54 1.53
C ALA A 95 -7.31 9.37 1.89
N THR A 96 -6.28 9.36 1.04
CA THR A 96 -5.08 10.17 1.18
C THR A 96 -5.40 11.65 0.98
N ALA A 97 -6.18 12.00 -0.07
CA ALA A 97 -6.59 13.38 -0.32
C ALA A 97 -7.40 13.96 0.84
N ILE A 98 -8.34 13.19 1.41
CA ILE A 98 -9.12 13.59 2.59
C ILE A 98 -8.20 13.80 3.79
N GLU A 99 -7.21 12.92 3.98
CA GLU A 99 -6.28 13.02 5.12
C GLU A 99 -5.32 14.21 5.00
N VAL A 100 -4.91 14.61 3.79
CA VAL A 100 -4.13 15.86 3.58
C VAL A 100 -4.92 17.08 4.03
N VAL A 101 -6.21 17.16 3.67
CA VAL A 101 -7.09 18.26 4.09
C VAL A 101 -7.22 18.24 5.62
N TRP A 102 -7.47 17.08 6.21
CA TRP A 102 -7.60 16.92 7.65
C TRP A 102 -6.33 17.30 8.42
N LEU A 103 -5.16 16.79 8.01
CA LEU A 103 -3.87 17.11 8.63
C LEU A 103 -3.57 18.60 8.52
N SER A 104 -3.93 19.25 7.41
CA SER A 104 -3.77 20.70 7.25
C SER A 104 -4.58 21.46 8.32
N PHE A 105 -5.84 21.07 8.57
CA PHE A 105 -6.65 21.65 9.65
C PHE A 105 -6.06 21.35 11.03
N ALA A 106 -5.68 20.10 11.30
CA ALA A 106 -5.14 19.68 12.60
C ALA A 106 -3.83 20.39 12.95
N VAL A 107 -2.91 20.53 11.99
CA VAL A 107 -1.65 21.25 12.17
C VAL A 107 -1.90 22.75 12.36
N SER A 108 -2.83 23.34 11.61
CA SER A 108 -3.19 24.77 11.78
C SER A 108 -3.77 25.03 13.18
N ALA A 109 -4.65 24.17 13.65
CA ALA A 109 -5.21 24.24 15.00
C ALA A 109 -4.13 24.05 16.09
N TRP A 110 -3.15 23.16 15.85
CA TRP A 110 -2.03 22.96 16.77
C TRP A 110 -1.11 24.17 16.89
N LEU A 111 -0.82 24.85 15.79
CA LEU A 111 0.09 25.99 15.78
C LEU A 111 -0.54 27.24 16.43
N CYS A 112 -1.86 27.27 16.55
CA CYS A 112 -2.63 28.42 17.02
C CYS A 112 -2.33 28.85 18.49
N PRO A 113 -2.16 27.96 19.49
CA PRO A 113 -1.80 28.34 20.86
C PRO A 113 -0.33 28.80 20.99
N SER A 114 0.50 28.59 19.97
CA SER A 114 1.94 28.86 19.98
C SER A 114 2.28 30.23 19.37
N ASN A 115 1.51 31.28 19.69
CA ASN A 115 1.90 32.70 19.63
C ASN A 115 2.66 33.22 18.37
N GLN A 116 2.43 32.65 17.18
CA GLN A 116 2.98 33.15 15.91
C GLN A 116 1.84 33.24 14.87
N SER A 117 1.48 34.48 14.53
CA SER A 117 0.53 34.90 13.49
C SER A 117 -0.95 34.49 13.67
N LEU A 118 -1.76 35.47 14.08
CA LEU A 118 -3.23 35.42 14.19
C LEU A 118 -3.96 35.15 12.86
N ASP A 119 -3.29 35.25 11.71
CA ASP A 119 -3.93 35.17 10.38
C ASP A 119 -4.14 33.74 9.85
N VAL A 120 -3.68 32.69 10.56
CA VAL A 120 -3.78 31.28 10.13
C VAL A 120 -4.66 30.43 11.08
N CYS A 121 -5.16 31.02 12.16
CA CYS A 121 -6.07 30.34 13.08
C CYS A 121 -7.49 30.28 12.49
N PHE A 122 -7.90 29.10 12.04
CA PHE A 122 -9.31 28.84 11.73
C PHE A 122 -10.13 28.90 13.02
N VAL A 123 -10.81 30.04 13.24
CA VAL A 123 -11.94 30.33 14.16
C VAL A 123 -11.94 29.60 15.52
N GLU A 124 -11.94 30.38 16.61
CA GLU A 124 -11.92 29.94 18.02
C GLU A 124 -12.91 28.81 18.39
N ASP A 125 -13.99 28.62 17.64
CA ASP A 125 -14.99 27.55 17.85
C ASP A 125 -14.50 26.14 17.47
N PHE A 126 -13.38 26.00 16.76
CA PHE A 126 -12.73 24.71 16.48
C PHE A 126 -11.63 24.36 17.51
N GLN A 127 -11.67 24.97 18.71
CA GLN A 127 -10.91 24.45 19.85
C GLN A 127 -11.41 23.04 20.18
N MET A 128 -10.76 22.08 19.54
CA MET A 128 -10.88 20.68 19.82
C MET A 128 -10.48 20.47 21.30
N ASN A 129 -11.48 20.34 22.18
CA ASN A 129 -11.43 20.18 23.65
C ASN A 129 -10.66 18.93 24.15
N TRP A 130 -9.67 18.46 23.40
CA TRP A 130 -8.88 17.29 23.74
C TRP A 130 -7.69 17.72 24.58
N GLU A 131 -7.34 16.92 25.58
CA GLU A 131 -6.11 17.15 26.34
C GLU A 131 -4.91 17.19 25.39
N PHE A 132 -4.04 18.18 25.56
CA PHE A 132 -2.89 18.46 24.69
C PHE A 132 -2.08 17.20 24.33
N ARG A 133 -1.88 16.28 25.29
CA ARG A 133 -1.17 15.00 25.10
C ARG A 133 -1.87 14.03 24.13
N LEU A 134 -3.20 13.92 24.22
CA LEU A 134 -3.97 13.07 23.31
C LEU A 134 -3.96 13.63 21.90
N HIS A 135 -4.02 14.96 21.77
CA HIS A 135 -3.90 15.62 20.47
C HIS A 135 -2.53 15.34 19.82
N GLN A 136 -1.42 15.36 20.59
CA GLN A 136 -0.09 14.98 20.10
C GLN A 136 -0.07 13.56 19.56
N TYR A 137 -0.61 12.64 20.34
CA TYR A 137 -0.70 11.24 19.97
C TYR A 137 -1.47 11.05 18.66
N ILE A 138 -2.62 11.71 18.51
CA ILE A 138 -3.46 11.62 17.32
C ILE A 138 -2.76 12.18 16.08
N ILE A 139 -2.08 13.34 16.19
CA ILE A 139 -1.34 13.93 15.06
C ILE A 139 -0.19 13.02 14.62
N TRP A 140 0.63 12.54 15.56
CA TRP A 140 1.74 11.64 15.25
C TRP A 140 1.27 10.33 14.64
N GLY A 141 0.25 9.70 15.22
CA GLY A 141 -0.33 8.48 14.69
C GLY A 141 -0.94 8.67 13.31
N SER A 142 -1.66 9.79 13.08
CA SER A 142 -2.22 10.13 11.76
C SER A 142 -1.11 10.39 10.73
N SER A 143 -0.01 11.01 11.12
CA SER A 143 1.13 11.28 10.24
C SER A 143 1.85 9.99 9.82
N ILE A 144 2.08 9.08 10.78
CA ILE A 144 2.66 7.76 10.48
C ILE A 144 1.72 6.96 9.58
N ASN A 145 0.42 6.97 9.89
CA ASN A 145 -0.60 6.31 9.08
C ASN A 145 -0.64 6.83 7.64
N PHE A 146 -0.52 8.15 7.46
CA PHE A 146 -0.44 8.81 6.16
C PHE A 146 0.78 8.33 5.36
N VAL A 147 1.97 8.31 5.96
CA VAL A 147 3.20 7.82 5.30
C VAL A 147 3.05 6.34 4.91
N LEU A 148 2.57 5.50 5.82
CA LEU A 148 2.33 4.08 5.54
C LEU A 148 1.30 3.89 4.42
N LYS A 149 0.31 4.79 4.30
CA LYS A 149 -0.72 4.73 3.26
C LYS A 149 -0.13 5.05 1.89
N LEU A 150 0.79 6.02 1.81
CA LEU A 150 1.55 6.28 0.58
C LEU A 150 2.39 5.06 0.20
N VAL A 151 3.10 4.47 1.16
CA VAL A 151 3.87 3.23 0.94
C VAL A 151 2.96 2.11 0.44
N LEU A 152 1.83 1.86 1.10
CA LEU A 152 0.86 0.85 0.68
C LEU A 152 0.37 1.10 -0.76
N GLY A 153 0.01 2.33 -1.10
CA GLY A 153 -0.39 2.70 -2.45
C GLY A 153 0.67 2.36 -3.49
N THR A 154 1.95 2.69 -3.22
CA THR A 154 3.06 2.34 -4.12
C THR A 154 3.27 0.83 -4.24
N LEU A 155 3.18 0.08 -3.14
CA LEU A 155 3.33 -1.38 -3.16
C LEU A 155 2.19 -2.05 -3.94
N CYS A 156 0.93 -1.60 -3.75
CA CYS A 156 -0.21 -2.09 -4.52
C CYS A 156 -0.05 -1.80 -6.01
N TRP A 157 0.45 -0.60 -6.38
CA TRP A 157 0.74 -0.27 -7.78
C TRP A 157 1.82 -1.20 -8.37
N MET A 158 2.93 -1.39 -7.67
CA MET A 158 4.01 -2.31 -8.09
C MET A 158 3.50 -3.75 -8.24
N TRP A 159 2.63 -4.21 -7.35
CA TRP A 159 2.04 -5.54 -7.43
C TRP A 159 1.15 -5.68 -8.67
N ILE A 160 0.27 -4.70 -8.93
CA ILE A 160 -0.60 -4.69 -10.11
C ILE A 160 0.24 -4.74 -11.39
N ASP A 161 1.25 -3.89 -11.49
CA ASP A 161 2.11 -3.78 -12.67
C ASP A 161 2.86 -5.09 -12.96
N LYS A 162 3.37 -5.73 -11.90
CA LYS A 162 4.04 -7.03 -11.98
C LYS A 162 3.09 -8.13 -12.46
N GLU A 163 1.91 -8.26 -11.85
CA GLU A 163 0.96 -9.31 -12.22
C GLU A 163 0.37 -9.08 -13.61
N ARG A 164 0.16 -7.82 -14.02
CA ARG A 164 -0.23 -7.48 -15.39
C ARG A 164 0.84 -7.93 -16.41
N THR A 165 2.11 -7.64 -16.14
CA THR A 165 3.22 -8.03 -17.03
C THR A 165 3.29 -9.56 -17.20
N LYS A 166 3.07 -10.32 -16.12
CA LYS A 166 2.98 -11.79 -16.20
C LYS A 166 1.78 -12.25 -17.04
N LEU A 167 0.62 -11.62 -16.84
CA LEU A 167 -0.60 -11.94 -17.56
C LEU A 167 -0.44 -11.68 -19.07
N GLU A 168 0.21 -10.58 -19.46
CA GLU A 168 0.54 -10.25 -20.86
C GLU A 168 1.56 -11.22 -21.47
N ALA A 169 2.50 -11.75 -20.68
CA ALA A 169 3.43 -12.78 -21.15
C ALA A 169 2.75 -14.15 -21.39
N ILE A 170 1.68 -14.45 -20.66
CA ILE A 170 0.92 -15.71 -20.78
C ILE A 170 -0.19 -15.59 -21.83
N SER A 171 -0.82 -14.42 -21.94
CA SER A 171 -1.90 -14.14 -22.89
C SER A 171 -1.34 -13.56 -24.19
N LEU A 172 -1.36 -14.34 -25.27
CA LEU A 172 -0.94 -13.94 -26.64
C LEU A 172 -1.74 -12.76 -27.25
N LYS A 173 -2.69 -12.19 -26.50
CA LYS A 173 -3.40 -10.96 -26.83
C LYS A 173 -2.98 -9.85 -25.87
N PRO A 174 -2.53 -8.68 -26.38
CA PRO A 174 -2.35 -7.52 -25.53
C PRO A 174 -3.72 -7.17 -24.95
N LEU A 175 -3.83 -7.26 -23.63
CA LEU A 175 -5.04 -6.92 -22.87
C LEU A 175 -5.16 -5.38 -22.83
N ILE A 176 -5.42 -4.80 -24.00
CA ILE A 176 -5.60 -3.35 -24.23
C ILE A 176 -6.87 -2.83 -23.52
N PHE A 177 -7.71 -3.72 -22.98
CA PHE A 177 -9.09 -3.41 -22.56
C PHE A 177 -9.33 -3.28 -21.05
N PHE A 178 -8.29 -3.16 -20.22
CA PHE A 178 -8.45 -2.91 -18.78
C PHE A 178 -7.96 -1.51 -18.39
N TRP A 179 -8.57 -0.48 -18.98
CA TRP A 179 -8.52 0.90 -18.48
C TRP A 179 -9.70 1.18 -17.55
#